data_AF-A0A0Q9UGU0-F1
#
_entry.id   AF-A0A0Q9UGU0-F1
#
_cell.length_a   1.000
_cell.length_b   1.000
_cell.length_c   1.000
_cell.angle_alpha   90.00
_cell.angle_beta   90.00
_cell.angle_gamma   90.00
#
_symmetry.space_group_name_H-M   'P 1'
#
loop_
_entity.id
_entity.type
_entity.pdbx_description
1 polymer ?
#
loop_
_entity_poly.entity_id
_entity_poly.type
_entity_poly.pdbx_seq_one_letter_code
_entity_poly.pdbx_strand_id
1 'polypeptide(L)'
;MASGRSSWACRPTSRRARLTLLDRLVAASGGRPVEADIPFWFGQVKAGKKSTLDTETMGRVWAVTIMAYRNTAAGPDGTLAIAAAELRTAAALGRPVRIGQETNDLGTDPTEVKQTFYGQTQTRMNDQLAQVDSGAAAYATYAGVRSTTRRGMPRWRRDGGLRCEGAVTRDRTRRHTRAVHVVVPVTSPVGRPGQQEAP
;
A
#
# COMPACT_ATOMS: atom_id res chain seq x y z
N MET A 1 4.08 14.65 -1.71
CA MET A 1 2.80 13.89 -1.86
C MET A 1 1.65 14.66 -2.55
N ALA A 2 1.63 16.00 -2.58
CA ALA A 2 0.54 16.76 -3.22
C ALA A 2 0.46 16.58 -4.76
N SER A 3 1.56 16.32 -5.44
CA SER A 3 1.63 16.19 -6.91
C SER A 3 0.85 15.01 -7.48
N GLY A 4 0.91 13.84 -6.82
CA GLY A 4 0.18 12.64 -7.23
C GLY A 4 -1.33 12.83 -7.18
N ARG A 5 -1.87 13.30 -6.05
CA ARG A 5 -3.30 13.61 -5.89
C ARG A 5 -3.80 14.58 -6.95
N SER A 6 -3.11 15.72 -7.11
CA SER A 6 -3.55 16.79 -8.01
C SER A 6 -3.53 16.35 -9.47
N SER A 7 -2.51 15.59 -9.89
CA SER A 7 -2.47 15.05 -11.26
C SER A 7 -3.63 14.09 -11.56
N TRP A 8 -4.03 13.25 -10.59
CA TRP A 8 -5.17 12.35 -10.76
C TRP A 8 -6.50 13.08 -10.73
N ALA A 9 -6.65 14.12 -9.89
CA ALA A 9 -7.85 14.95 -9.84
C ALA A 9 -8.11 15.73 -11.15
N CYS A 10 -7.05 16.25 -11.78
CA CYS A 10 -7.17 17.06 -13.00
C CYS A 10 -7.27 16.26 -14.31
N ARG A 11 -7.19 14.92 -14.28
CA ARG A 11 -7.13 14.07 -15.48
C ARG A 11 -8.29 13.07 -15.57
N PRO A 12 -9.52 13.53 -15.90
CA PRO A 12 -10.70 12.65 -15.94
C PRO A 12 -10.58 11.51 -16.95
N THR A 13 -9.92 11.73 -18.08
CA THR A 13 -9.66 10.68 -19.09
C THR A 13 -8.75 9.59 -18.54
N SER A 14 -7.69 9.94 -17.81
CA SER A 14 -6.78 8.96 -17.18
C SER A 14 -7.49 8.14 -16.10
N ARG A 15 -8.38 8.76 -15.31
CA ARG A 15 -9.19 8.03 -14.32
C ARG A 15 -10.11 7.00 -14.98
N ARG A 16 -10.86 7.42 -16.01
CA ARG A 16 -11.74 6.50 -16.75
C ARG A 16 -10.96 5.38 -17.42
N ALA A 17 -9.85 5.70 -18.08
CA ALA A 17 -9.00 4.71 -18.72
C ALA A 17 -8.45 3.67 -17.73
N ARG A 18 -8.06 4.08 -16.51
CA ARG A 18 -7.68 3.14 -15.44
C ARG A 18 -8.83 2.20 -15.08
N LEU A 19 -10.03 2.72 -14.85
CA LEU A 19 -11.18 1.89 -14.48
C LEU A 19 -11.56 0.91 -15.60
N THR A 20 -11.57 1.37 -16.85
CA THR A 20 -11.77 0.50 -18.03
C THR A 20 -10.68 -0.57 -18.14
N LEU A 21 -9.43 -0.24 -17.81
CA LEU A 21 -8.35 -1.22 -17.77
C LEU A 21 -8.60 -2.28 -16.69
N LEU A 22 -9.04 -1.89 -15.49
CA LEU A 22 -9.38 -2.84 -14.43
C LEU A 22 -10.51 -3.78 -14.87
N ASP A 23 -11.57 -3.24 -15.50
CA ASP A 23 -12.68 -4.05 -16.02
C ASP A 23 -12.17 -5.09 -17.03
N ARG A 24 -11.28 -4.68 -17.95
CA ARG A 24 -10.66 -5.58 -18.93
C ARG A 24 -9.77 -6.65 -18.28
N LEU A 25 -8.98 -6.29 -17.27
CA LEU A 25 -8.11 -7.24 -16.56
C LEU A 25 -8.92 -8.27 -15.77
N VAL A 26 -10.02 -7.84 -15.13
CA VAL A 26 -10.94 -8.73 -14.44
C VAL A 26 -11.60 -9.69 -15.43
N ALA A 27 -12.12 -9.18 -16.55
CA ALA A 27 -12.71 -10.03 -17.60
C ALA A 27 -11.69 -11.03 -18.18
N ALA A 28 -10.45 -10.59 -18.43
CA ALA A 28 -9.39 -11.43 -18.97
C ALA A 28 -8.77 -12.41 -17.95
N SER A 29 -9.08 -12.28 -16.66
CA SER A 29 -8.47 -13.10 -15.60
C SER A 29 -8.89 -14.57 -15.62
N GLY A 30 -9.92 -14.93 -16.39
CA GLY A 30 -10.49 -16.28 -16.41
C GLY A 30 -11.06 -16.69 -15.06
N GLY A 31 -11.63 -15.73 -14.30
CA GLY A 31 -12.20 -15.95 -12.98
C GLY A 31 -11.17 -15.95 -11.83
N ARG A 32 -9.89 -15.70 -12.10
CA ARG A 32 -8.87 -15.59 -11.05
C ARG A 32 -9.00 -14.25 -10.31
N PRO A 33 -8.82 -14.22 -8.97
CA PRO A 33 -8.82 -12.98 -8.22
C PRO A 33 -7.79 -11.97 -8.76
N VAL A 34 -8.29 -10.79 -9.10
CA VAL A 34 -7.47 -9.61 -9.44
C VAL A 34 -7.39 -8.74 -8.20
N GLU A 35 -6.18 -8.33 -7.83
CA GLU A 35 -5.94 -7.39 -6.74
C GLU A 35 -5.28 -6.11 -7.28
N ALA A 36 -5.56 -4.98 -6.62
CA ALA A 36 -4.96 -3.70 -6.96
C ALA A 36 -4.32 -3.03 -5.74
N ASP A 37 -3.15 -2.44 -5.96
CA ASP A 37 -2.55 -1.55 -4.98
C ASP A 37 -3.09 -0.12 -5.21
N ILE A 38 -3.59 0.52 -4.14
CA ILE A 38 -4.19 1.86 -4.17
C ILE A 38 -3.46 2.79 -3.20
N PRO A 39 -3.14 4.03 -3.60
CA PRO A 39 -2.72 5.06 -2.65
C PRO A 39 -3.81 5.35 -1.61
N PHE A 40 -3.43 5.63 -0.37
CA PHE A 40 -4.33 5.98 0.74
C PHE A 40 -5.25 7.19 0.50
N TRP A 41 -5.00 7.91 -0.59
CA TRP A 41 -5.64 9.16 -0.93
C TRP A 41 -6.67 9.06 -2.07
N PHE A 42 -6.91 7.86 -2.60
CA PHE A 42 -7.85 7.62 -3.70
C PHE A 42 -9.29 8.01 -3.36
N GLY A 43 -9.72 7.86 -2.10
CA GLY A 43 -11.02 8.32 -1.60
C GLY A 43 -11.29 9.82 -1.67
N GLN A 44 -10.30 10.62 -2.05
CA GLN A 44 -10.47 12.06 -2.23
C GLN A 44 -10.52 12.46 -3.71
N VAL A 45 -10.40 11.49 -4.63
CA VAL A 45 -10.44 11.74 -6.08
C VAL A 45 -11.79 11.31 -6.62
N LYS A 46 -12.57 12.25 -7.16
CA LYS A 46 -13.88 11.94 -7.77
C LYS A 46 -13.72 11.05 -9.01
N ALA A 47 -14.47 9.96 -9.05
CA ALA A 47 -14.57 9.07 -10.21
C ALA A 47 -15.95 9.11 -10.87
N GLY A 48 -16.97 9.63 -10.18
CA GLY A 48 -18.30 9.92 -10.71
C GLY A 48 -18.96 11.08 -9.96
N LYS A 49 -20.28 11.26 -10.14
CA LYS A 49 -21.05 12.28 -9.42
C LYS A 49 -21.15 12.00 -7.91
N LYS A 50 -21.21 10.71 -7.54
CA LYS A 50 -21.43 10.24 -6.15
C LYS A 50 -20.39 9.21 -5.69
N SER A 51 -19.30 9.04 -6.44
CA SER A 51 -18.28 8.04 -6.14
C SER A 51 -16.86 8.57 -6.30
N THR A 52 -15.96 7.92 -5.58
CA THR A 52 -14.54 8.22 -5.51
C THR A 52 -13.73 7.07 -6.12
N LEU A 53 -12.47 7.35 -6.45
CA LEU A 53 -11.65 6.43 -7.21
C LEU A 53 -11.31 5.15 -6.44
N ASP A 54 -11.23 5.21 -5.12
CA ASP A 54 -11.13 4.04 -4.23
C ASP A 54 -12.37 3.14 -4.36
N THR A 55 -13.57 3.70 -4.23
CA THR A 55 -14.85 3.00 -4.28
C THR A 55 -15.01 2.32 -5.63
N GLU A 56 -14.74 3.04 -6.72
CA GLU A 56 -14.80 2.47 -8.07
C GLU A 56 -13.72 1.40 -8.29
N THR A 57 -12.53 1.55 -7.71
CA THR A 57 -11.47 0.54 -7.82
C THR A 57 -11.85 -0.72 -7.04
N MET A 58 -12.18 -0.60 -5.76
CA MET A 58 -12.57 -1.70 -4.87
C MET A 58 -13.84 -2.43 -5.34
N GLY A 59 -14.76 -1.72 -6.00
CA GLY A 59 -15.95 -2.32 -6.60
C GLY A 59 -15.63 -3.32 -7.71
N ARG A 60 -14.52 -3.12 -8.44
CA ARG A 60 -14.13 -3.90 -9.62
C ARG A 60 -13.20 -5.07 -9.31
N VAL A 61 -12.33 -4.93 -8.32
CA VAL A 61 -11.31 -5.94 -8.00
C VAL A 61 -11.72 -6.81 -6.83
N TRP A 62 -11.07 -7.96 -6.67
CA TRP A 62 -11.36 -8.89 -5.57
C TRP A 62 -10.89 -8.34 -4.23
N ALA A 63 -9.68 -7.76 -4.18
CA ALA A 63 -9.10 -7.17 -2.97
C ALA A 63 -8.16 -6.00 -3.31
N VAL A 64 -7.81 -5.21 -2.30
CA VAL A 64 -6.85 -4.11 -2.46
C VAL A 64 -5.76 -4.12 -1.38
N THR A 65 -4.60 -3.54 -1.72
CA THR A 65 -3.60 -3.12 -0.73
C THR A 65 -3.55 -1.60 -0.67
N ILE A 66 -3.74 -1.02 0.51
CA ILE A 66 -3.61 0.42 0.74
C ILE A 66 -2.12 0.75 0.90
N MET A 67 -1.55 1.52 -0.01
CA MET A 67 -0.18 2.05 0.07
C MET A 67 -0.14 3.21 1.08
N ALA A 68 -0.18 2.87 2.37
CA ALA A 68 -0.14 3.81 3.49
C ALA A 68 1.29 4.30 3.74
N TYR A 69 2.27 3.39 3.76
CA TYR A 69 3.70 3.69 3.87
C TYR A 69 3.99 4.70 4.98
N ARG A 70 3.85 4.26 6.24
CA ARG A 70 4.30 5.02 7.41
C ARG A 70 5.03 4.08 8.34
N ASN A 71 6.15 4.56 8.84
CA ASN A 71 6.97 3.81 9.78
C ASN A 71 6.52 3.97 11.24
N THR A 72 5.37 4.61 11.47
CA THR A 72 4.65 4.62 12.74
C THR A 72 3.23 4.07 12.56
N ALA A 73 2.73 3.34 13.56
CA ALA A 73 1.39 2.78 13.54
C ALA A 73 0.32 3.84 13.86
N ALA A 74 0.50 4.54 14.98
CA ALA A 74 -0.43 5.51 15.54
C ALA A 74 0.02 6.97 15.31
N GLY A 75 -0.85 7.91 15.71
CA GLY A 75 -0.66 9.34 15.53
C GLY A 75 -1.35 9.87 14.27
N PRO A 76 -1.46 11.21 14.12
CA PRO A 76 -2.26 11.84 13.06
C PRO A 76 -1.73 11.58 11.64
N ASP A 77 -0.44 11.28 11.48
CA ASP A 77 0.21 10.88 10.23
C ASP A 77 0.77 9.45 10.31
N GLY A 78 0.26 8.64 11.25
CA GLY A 78 0.59 7.21 11.37
C GLY A 78 -0.22 6.37 10.39
N THR A 79 0.23 5.13 10.17
CA THR A 79 -0.39 4.17 9.23
C THR A 79 -1.91 4.05 9.42
N LEU A 80 -2.38 3.89 10.67
CA LEU A 80 -3.79 3.68 10.95
C LEU A 80 -4.63 4.91 10.58
N ALA A 81 -4.13 6.11 10.90
CA ALA A 81 -4.85 7.35 10.60
C ALA A 81 -4.99 7.58 9.08
N ILE A 82 -3.91 7.37 8.32
CA ILE A 82 -3.92 7.61 6.88
C ILE A 82 -4.69 6.52 6.10
N ALA A 83 -4.71 5.28 6.60
CA ALA A 83 -5.44 4.18 5.97
C ALA A 83 -6.93 4.16 6.33
N ALA A 84 -7.36 4.89 7.37
CA ALA A 84 -8.70 4.77 7.95
C ALA A 84 -9.85 4.98 6.96
N ALA A 85 -9.72 5.94 6.03
CA ALA A 85 -10.75 6.19 5.03
C ALA A 85 -10.94 4.98 4.10
N GLU A 86 -9.83 4.46 3.57
CA GLU A 86 -9.83 3.32 2.65
C GLU A 86 -10.26 2.02 3.34
N LEU A 87 -9.89 1.82 4.61
CA LEU A 87 -10.36 0.69 5.43
C LEU A 87 -11.89 0.73 5.61
N ARG A 88 -12.47 1.91 5.87
CA ARG A 88 -13.92 2.09 5.94
C ARG A 88 -14.59 1.82 4.60
N THR A 89 -14.04 2.32 3.49
CA THR A 89 -14.57 2.05 2.14
C THR A 89 -14.57 0.54 1.85
N ALA A 90 -13.46 -0.14 2.13
CA ALA A 90 -13.34 -1.59 1.92
C ALA A 90 -14.34 -2.37 2.78
N ALA A 91 -14.51 -1.99 4.05
CA ALA A 91 -15.49 -2.58 4.95
C ALA A 91 -16.93 -2.39 4.44
N ALA A 92 -17.30 -1.19 3.99
CA ALA A 92 -18.62 -0.90 3.43
C ALA A 92 -18.92 -1.71 2.16
N LEU A 93 -17.89 -2.04 1.37
CA LEU A 93 -18.02 -2.84 0.15
C LEU A 93 -17.84 -4.36 0.38
N GLY A 94 -17.52 -4.80 1.60
CA GLY A 94 -17.21 -6.21 1.88
C GLY A 94 -15.97 -6.73 1.15
N ARG A 95 -15.00 -5.85 0.85
CA ARG A 95 -13.80 -6.19 0.05
C ARG A 95 -12.58 -6.42 0.95
N PRO A 96 -11.87 -7.57 0.83
CA PRO A 96 -10.63 -7.78 1.55
C PRO A 96 -9.62 -6.66 1.30
N VAL A 97 -8.97 -6.19 2.37
CA VAL A 97 -8.03 -5.08 2.31
C VAL A 97 -6.78 -5.36 3.14
N ARG A 98 -5.61 -5.11 2.54
CA ARG A 98 -4.31 -5.17 3.22
C ARG A 98 -3.73 -3.76 3.37
N ILE A 99 -2.81 -3.60 4.31
CA ILE A 99 -2.06 -2.35 4.48
C ILE A 99 -0.62 -2.56 4.02
N GLY A 100 -0.22 -1.77 3.02
CA GLY A 100 1.10 -1.77 2.42
C GLY A 100 2.12 -1.01 3.26
N GLN A 101 3.29 -1.61 3.46
CA GLN A 101 4.43 -1.01 4.15
C GLN A 101 5.69 -1.07 3.28
N GLU A 102 6.45 0.02 3.30
CA GLU A 102 7.67 0.18 2.50
C GLU A 102 8.92 -0.11 3.34
N THR A 103 9.89 -0.76 2.71
CA THR A 103 11.17 -1.18 3.32
C THR A 103 12.38 -0.74 2.50
N ASN A 104 12.18 -0.21 1.29
CA ASN A 104 13.26 0.33 0.46
C ASN A 104 13.73 1.68 0.98
N ASP A 105 14.98 2.01 0.67
CA ASP A 105 15.46 3.37 0.77
C ASP A 105 14.64 4.26 -0.15
N LEU A 106 14.06 5.32 0.40
CA LEU A 106 13.30 6.31 -0.35
C LEU A 106 14.06 7.63 -0.48
N GLY A 107 15.21 7.78 0.17
CA GLY A 107 15.94 9.03 0.28
C GLY A 107 16.02 9.55 1.72
N THR A 108 16.60 10.73 1.86
CA THR A 108 16.89 11.36 3.15
C THR A 108 15.94 12.50 3.51
N ASP A 109 15.01 12.86 2.61
CA ASP A 109 14.03 13.89 2.90
C ASP A 109 13.08 13.42 4.03
N PRO A 110 12.75 14.25 5.04
CA PRO A 110 11.86 13.84 6.13
C PRO A 110 10.50 13.30 5.66
N THR A 111 10.01 13.74 4.50
CA THR A 111 8.76 13.26 3.90
C THR A 111 8.88 11.88 3.28
N GLU A 112 10.09 11.44 2.93
CA GLU A 112 10.44 10.11 2.41
C GLU A 112 10.81 9.16 3.55
N VAL A 113 11.66 9.63 4.49
CA VAL A 113 12.14 8.85 5.65
C VAL A 113 10.97 8.32 6.49
N LYS A 114 9.94 9.14 6.71
CA LYS A 114 8.76 8.72 7.48
C LYS A 114 7.90 7.66 6.79
N GLN A 115 8.16 7.38 5.51
CA GLN A 115 7.36 6.47 4.71
C GLN A 115 7.91 5.06 4.64
N THR A 116 9.12 4.83 5.12
CA THR A 116 9.82 3.55 5.01
C THR A 116 10.39 3.09 6.34
N PHE A 117 10.48 1.78 6.52
CA PHE A 117 11.24 1.14 7.61
C PHE A 117 12.73 1.00 7.29
N TYR A 118 13.20 1.47 6.14
CA TYR A 118 14.61 1.49 5.81
C TYR A 118 15.44 2.19 6.90
N GLY A 119 16.58 1.61 7.27
CA GLY A 119 17.44 2.11 8.34
C GLY A 119 16.95 1.83 9.76
N GLN A 120 15.73 1.33 9.97
CA GLN A 120 15.24 0.92 11.29
C GLN A 120 15.67 -0.51 11.65
N THR A 121 15.58 -0.87 12.93
CA THR A 121 15.79 -2.25 13.37
C THR A 121 14.58 -3.12 13.01
N GLN A 122 14.82 -4.43 12.88
CA GLN A 122 13.73 -5.39 12.65
C GLN A 122 12.74 -5.41 13.82
N THR A 123 13.24 -5.30 15.05
CA THR A 123 12.42 -5.20 16.27
C THR A 123 11.48 -4.01 16.20
N ARG A 124 12.00 -2.82 15.91
CA ARG A 124 11.19 -1.59 15.77
C ARG A 124 10.12 -1.73 14.68
N MET A 125 10.49 -2.30 13.52
CA MET A 125 9.53 -2.56 12.45
C MET A 125 8.42 -3.50 12.93
N ASN A 126 8.77 -4.65 13.48
CA ASN A 126 7.80 -5.65 13.96
C ASN A 126 6.85 -5.07 15.01
N ASP A 127 7.36 -4.26 15.95
CA ASP A 127 6.53 -3.59 16.96
C ASP A 127 5.48 -2.67 16.32
N GLN A 128 5.85 -1.93 15.28
CA GLN A 128 4.89 -1.08 14.56
C GLN A 128 3.92 -1.89 13.71
N LEU A 129 4.38 -2.96 13.05
CA LEU A 129 3.49 -3.82 12.27
C LEU A 129 2.46 -4.51 13.16
N ALA A 130 2.86 -4.97 14.35
CA ALA A 130 1.93 -5.57 15.33
C ALA A 130 0.86 -4.57 15.79
N GLN A 131 1.23 -3.31 16.03
CA GLN A 131 0.27 -2.25 16.36
C GLN A 131 -0.68 -1.95 15.20
N VAL A 132 -0.18 -1.95 13.96
CA VAL A 132 -1.03 -1.80 12.76
C VAL A 132 -2.00 -2.97 12.63
N ASP A 133 -1.52 -4.21 12.72
CA ASP A 133 -2.36 -5.40 12.64
C ASP A 133 -3.45 -5.37 13.72
N SER A 134 -3.09 -5.07 14.98
CA SER A 134 -4.04 -5.00 16.09
C SER A 134 -5.08 -3.88 15.90
N GLY A 135 -4.67 -2.70 15.42
CA GLY A 135 -5.61 -1.58 15.22
C GLY A 135 -6.53 -1.79 14.02
N ALA A 136 -6.02 -2.37 12.94
CA ALA A 136 -6.79 -2.61 11.72
C ALA A 136 -7.70 -3.85 11.82
N ALA A 137 -7.45 -4.77 12.76
CA ALA A 137 -8.34 -5.90 13.05
C ALA A 137 -9.77 -5.49 13.46
N ALA A 138 -9.99 -4.22 13.83
CA ALA A 138 -11.33 -3.67 14.05
C ALA A 138 -12.21 -3.67 12.78
N TYR A 139 -11.61 -3.79 11.59
CA TYR A 139 -12.33 -3.90 10.32
C TYR A 139 -12.41 -5.36 9.89
N ALA A 140 -13.62 -5.92 9.79
CA ALA A 140 -13.83 -7.34 9.44
C ALA A 140 -13.25 -7.75 8.07
N THR A 141 -13.06 -6.79 7.15
CA THR A 141 -12.45 -7.02 5.83
C THR A 141 -10.94 -6.92 5.83
N TYR A 142 -10.30 -6.57 6.95
CA TYR A 142 -8.86 -6.48 7.05
C TYR A 142 -8.20 -7.85 6.89
N ALA A 143 -7.18 -7.91 6.03
CA ALA A 143 -6.49 -9.13 5.60
C ALA A 143 -4.97 -9.07 5.86
N GLY A 144 -4.54 -8.25 6.82
CA GLY A 144 -3.16 -8.15 7.31
C GLY A 144 -2.30 -7.08 6.66
N VAL A 145 -1.07 -6.94 7.17
CA VAL A 145 -0.01 -6.12 6.56
C VAL A 145 0.63 -6.84 5.37
N ARG A 146 1.02 -6.07 4.35
CA ARG A 146 1.83 -6.53 3.21
C ARG A 146 3.04 -5.63 3.05
N SER A 147 4.24 -6.21 3.06
CA SER A 147 5.42 -5.52 2.54
C SER A 147 5.31 -5.39 1.02
N THR A 148 5.40 -4.18 0.48
CA THR A 148 5.23 -3.92 -0.96
C THR A 148 6.49 -4.22 -1.78
N THR A 149 7.60 -4.55 -1.11
CA THR A 149 8.91 -4.81 -1.73
C THR A 149 9.19 -6.31 -1.94
N ARG A 150 9.75 -6.65 -3.12
CA ARG A 150 10.11 -8.04 -3.51
C ARG A 150 11.62 -8.32 -3.67
N ARG A 151 12.51 -7.33 -3.58
CA ARG A 151 13.98 -7.50 -3.61
C ARG A 151 14.65 -6.31 -2.94
N GLY A 152 15.71 -6.57 -2.16
CA GLY A 152 16.58 -5.51 -1.65
C GLY A 152 16.46 -5.23 -0.16
N MET A 153 16.07 -6.19 0.69
CA MET A 153 16.38 -6.05 2.13
C MET A 153 17.90 -6.16 2.30
N PRO A 154 18.60 -5.09 2.74
CA PRO A 154 19.91 -5.28 3.35
C PRO A 154 19.73 -6.25 4.50
N ARG A 155 20.73 -7.11 4.74
CA ARG A 155 20.76 -7.99 5.92
C ARG A 155 20.43 -7.14 7.14
N TRP A 156 19.20 -7.29 7.67
CA TRP A 156 18.78 -6.64 8.90
C TRP A 156 19.92 -6.79 9.89
N ARG A 157 20.33 -5.69 10.53
CA ARG A 157 21.20 -5.80 11.69
C ARG A 157 20.41 -6.63 12.69
N ARG A 158 20.75 -7.91 12.79
CA ARG A 158 20.24 -8.78 13.84
C ARG A 158 20.78 -8.15 15.10
N ASP A 159 19.87 -7.74 15.98
CA ASP A 159 20.23 -7.39 17.34
C ASP A 159 21.06 -8.57 17.87
N GLY A 160 22.27 -8.25 18.37
CA GLY A 160 23.15 -9.24 18.97
C GLY A 160 22.45 -9.85 20.17
N GLY A 161 21.86 -11.02 19.97
CA GLY A 161 21.12 -11.75 21.00
C GLY A 161 21.14 -13.24 20.69
N LEU A 162 21.58 -14.03 21.67
CA LEU A 162 21.92 -15.44 21.60
C LEU A 162 20.77 -16.33 21.10
N ARG A 163 21.13 -17.41 20.40
CA ARG A 163 20.22 -18.47 19.92
C ARG A 163 19.59 -19.22 21.10
N CYS A 164 18.32 -19.56 20.94
CA CYS A 164 17.78 -20.84 21.38
C CYS A 164 17.11 -21.50 20.17
N GLU A 165 17.57 -22.70 19.84
CA GLU A 165 17.13 -23.51 18.71
C GLU A 165 15.93 -24.37 19.14
N GLY A 166 14.86 -24.39 18.33
CA GLY A 166 13.69 -25.22 18.56
C GLY A 166 12.92 -25.39 17.25
N ALA A 167 12.99 -26.59 16.68
CA ALA A 167 12.39 -26.95 15.41
C ALA A 167 10.85 -26.95 15.47
N VAL A 168 10.19 -26.33 14.48
CA VAL A 168 8.77 -26.55 14.19
C VAL A 168 8.63 -27.11 12.78
N THR A 169 7.99 -28.26 12.71
CA THR A 169 7.69 -29.06 11.51
C THR A 169 6.74 -28.30 10.57
N ARG A 170 7.06 -28.31 9.27
CA ARG A 170 6.22 -27.73 8.20
C ARG A 170 4.99 -28.59 7.94
N ASP A 171 3.80 -28.05 8.20
CA ASP A 171 2.55 -28.53 7.61
C ASP A 171 2.42 -28.01 6.16
N ARG A 172 2.31 -28.95 5.21
CA ARG A 172 2.17 -28.72 3.77
C ARG A 172 0.70 -28.90 3.33
N THR A 173 -0.19 -27.98 3.72
CA THR A 173 -1.60 -28.07 3.25
C THR A 173 -2.26 -26.74 2.84
N ARG A 174 -1.52 -25.66 2.56
CA ARG A 174 -2.10 -24.46 1.93
C ARG A 174 -1.73 -24.32 0.46
N ARG A 175 -2.67 -24.66 -0.43
CA ARG A 175 -2.63 -24.27 -1.84
C ARG A 175 -2.88 -22.76 -1.94
N HIS A 176 -1.83 -22.00 -2.23
CA HIS A 176 -1.97 -20.58 -2.60
C HIS A 176 -2.45 -20.49 -4.05
N THR A 177 -3.69 -20.05 -4.26
CA THR A 177 -4.11 -19.51 -5.56
C THR A 177 -3.28 -18.28 -5.86
N ARG A 178 -2.54 -18.30 -6.98
CA ARG A 178 -1.75 -17.14 -7.42
C ARG A 178 -2.70 -16.06 -7.93
N ALA A 179 -2.89 -14.99 -7.15
CA ALA A 179 -3.59 -13.79 -7.61
C ALA A 179 -2.73 -13.04 -8.65
N VAL A 180 -3.39 -12.36 -9.59
CA VAL A 180 -2.72 -11.42 -10.49
C VAL A 180 -2.68 -10.07 -9.75
N HIS A 181 -1.48 -9.65 -9.36
CA HIS A 181 -1.27 -8.37 -8.67
C HIS A 181 -0.96 -7.28 -9.70
N VAL A 182 -1.75 -6.22 -9.68
CA VAL A 182 -1.51 -5.03 -10.51
C VAL A 182 -0.97 -3.91 -9.61
N VAL A 183 0.33 -3.65 -9.74
CA VAL A 183 0.99 -2.50 -9.12
C VAL A 183 0.89 -1.33 -10.09
N VAL A 184 0.33 -0.20 -9.67
CA VAL A 184 0.38 1.02 -10.47
C VAL A 184 1.47 1.93 -9.91
N PRO A 185 2.51 2.26 -10.70
CA PRO A 185 3.57 3.15 -10.23
C PRO A 185 3.00 4.54 -9.95
N VAL A 186 3.23 5.05 -8.74
CA VAL A 186 3.06 6.47 -8.42
C VAL A 186 4.37 7.14 -8.82
N THR A 187 4.37 7.87 -9.93
CA THR A 187 5.54 8.68 -10.29
C THR A 187 5.58 9.93 -9.43
N SER A 188 6.58 10.02 -8.54
CA SER A 188 7.02 11.29 -7.95
C SER A 188 7.74 12.10 -9.03
N PRO A 189 7.45 13.39 -9.25
CA PRO A 189 8.27 14.22 -10.11
C PRO A 189 9.58 14.50 -9.37
N VAL A 190 10.64 13.81 -9.76
CA VAL A 190 12.02 14.23 -9.44
C VAL A 190 12.27 15.49 -10.27
N GLY A 191 12.43 16.63 -9.59
CA GLY A 191 12.87 17.87 -10.22
C GLY A 191 14.27 17.69 -10.79
N ARG A 192 14.48 18.06 -12.05
CA ARG A 192 15.83 18.20 -12.62
C ARG A 192 16.53 19.38 -11.94
N PRO A 193 17.77 19.23 -11.45
CA PRO A 193 18.58 20.36 -11.05
C PRO A 193 19.25 21.00 -12.28
N GLY A 194 19.19 22.32 -12.36
CA GLY A 194 20.11 23.14 -13.15
C GLY A 194 19.62 23.54 -14.54
N GLN A 195 18.89 24.65 -14.60
CA GLN A 195 19.30 25.75 -15.48
C GLN A 195 19.19 27.05 -14.69
N GLN A 196 20.36 27.61 -14.38
CA GLN A 196 20.54 29.01 -14.04
C GLN A 196 20.25 29.82 -15.30
N GLU A 197 19.29 30.74 -15.23
CA GLU A 197 19.35 31.95 -16.03
C GLU A 197 19.75 33.09 -15.07
N ALA A 198 20.81 33.79 -15.47
CA ALA A 198 21.23 35.08 -14.96
C ALA A 198 21.47 35.96 -16.19
N PRO A 199 21.49 37.29 -16.03
CA PRO A 199 20.54 38.16 -15.34
C PRO A 199 19.42 38.68 -16.26
#